data_AF-A0A2E8QI94-F1
#
_entry.id   AF-A0A2E8QI94-F1
#
_cell.length_a   1.000
_cell.length_b   1.000
_cell.length_c   1.000
_cell.angle_alpha   90.00
_cell.angle_beta   90.00
_cell.angle_gamma   90.00
#
_symmetry.space_group_name_H-M   'P 1'
#
loop_
_entity.id
_entity.type
_entity.pdbx_description
1 polymer ?
#
loop_
_entity_poly.entity_id
_entity_poly.type
_entity_poly.pdbx_seq_one_letter_code
_entity_poly.pdbx_strand_id
1 'polypeptide(L)'
;MTKITHKGLWFEYSSLNKEDKSIFNKMIITALICGFFIGIGANKSDLVLWSEVIHPWAFYAIPLLTLIFLLLTIKYSFDLYVRQDELFRKYHDFSMMSGFMGFAVFGIILHFTSVYVEFEVQWIDYLLCSIVGMVIGQLYFYKKFYQ
;
A
#
# COMPACT_ATOMS: atom_id res chain seq x y z
N MET A 1 -15.02 15.19 12.96
CA MET A 1 -15.03 13.80 13.42
C MET A 1 -15.26 12.96 12.19
N THR A 2 -14.36 12.03 11.92
CA THR A 2 -14.34 11.25 10.69
C THR A 2 -15.54 10.31 10.64
N LYS A 3 -16.37 10.44 9.61
CA LYS A 3 -17.47 9.52 9.34
C LYS A 3 -16.98 8.42 8.42
N ILE A 4 -17.33 7.18 8.74
CA ILE A 4 -17.03 6.03 7.90
C ILE A 4 -18.30 5.76 7.07
N THR A 5 -18.18 5.84 5.75
CA THR A 5 -19.25 5.65 4.76
C THR A 5 -19.12 4.31 4.03
N HIS A 6 -20.07 4.03 3.13
CA HIS A 6 -20.21 2.75 2.42
C HIS A 6 -20.26 1.54 3.36
N LYS A 7 -21.07 1.65 4.41
CA LYS A 7 -21.23 0.57 5.40
C LYS A 7 -19.88 0.26 6.05
N GLY A 8 -19.17 1.21 6.64
CA GLY A 8 -17.94 0.89 7.38
C GLY A 8 -16.70 0.50 6.55
N LEU A 9 -16.81 0.45 5.21
CA LEU A 9 -15.74 0.02 4.30
C LEU A 9 -14.89 1.16 3.77
N TRP A 10 -15.43 2.39 3.76
CA TRP A 10 -14.74 3.53 3.17
C TRP A 10 -14.82 4.76 4.05
N PHE A 11 -13.79 5.57 3.93
CA PHE A 11 -13.61 6.80 4.68
C PHE A 11 -14.36 7.96 3.98
N GLU A 12 -15.16 8.74 4.71
CA GLU A 12 -15.84 9.89 4.12
C GLU A 12 -14.90 11.09 4.08
N TYR A 13 -14.30 11.37 2.91
CA TYR A 13 -13.40 12.50 2.73
C TYR A 13 -13.98 13.84 3.18
N SER A 14 -15.28 14.06 2.95
CA SER A 14 -15.98 15.28 3.37
C SER A 14 -15.88 15.54 4.88
N SER A 15 -15.82 14.47 5.69
CA SER A 15 -15.92 14.51 7.17
C SER A 15 -14.62 14.90 7.89
N LEU A 16 -13.48 14.87 7.19
CA LEU A 16 -12.21 15.35 7.74
C LEU A 16 -12.20 16.87 7.92
N ASN A 17 -11.49 17.30 8.94
CA ASN A 17 -11.11 18.71 9.08
C ASN A 17 -10.13 19.11 7.96
N LYS A 18 -9.88 20.41 7.81
CA LYS A 18 -9.02 20.94 6.74
C LYS A 18 -7.57 20.44 6.83
N GLU A 19 -7.07 20.21 8.04
CA GLU A 19 -5.68 19.79 8.28
C GLU A 19 -5.47 18.32 7.88
N ASP A 20 -6.34 17.44 8.35
CA ASP A 20 -6.31 16.01 8.03
C ASP A 20 -6.56 15.77 6.55
N LYS A 21 -7.42 16.56 5.88
CA LYS A 21 -7.56 16.53 4.41
C LYS A 21 -6.24 16.82 3.70
N SER A 22 -5.49 17.80 4.19
CA SER A 22 -4.17 18.14 3.65
C SER A 22 -3.17 16.99 3.84
N ILE A 23 -3.15 16.37 5.02
CA ILE A 23 -2.30 15.21 5.31
C ILE A 23 -2.69 14.01 4.43
N PHE A 24 -3.99 13.71 4.32
CA PHE A 24 -4.51 12.66 3.46
C PHE A 24 -4.11 12.87 1.99
N ASN A 25 -4.27 14.08 1.47
CA ASN A 25 -3.88 14.38 0.09
C ASN A 25 -2.36 14.23 -0.13
N LYS A 26 -1.54 14.67 0.84
CA LYS A 26 -0.09 14.45 0.79
C LYS A 26 0.24 12.96 0.77
N MET A 27 -0.38 12.17 1.65
CA MET A 27 -0.22 10.72 1.71
C MET A 27 -0.57 10.06 0.37
N ILE A 28 -1.71 10.41 -0.24
CA ILE A 28 -2.13 9.84 -1.53
C ILE A 28 -1.16 10.23 -2.65
N ILE A 29 -0.75 11.52 -2.72
CA ILE A 29 0.19 11.98 -3.75
C ILE A 29 1.53 11.27 -3.60
N THR A 30 2.08 11.18 -2.39
CA THR A 30 3.35 10.48 -2.16
C THR A 30 3.24 8.99 -2.44
N ALA A 31 2.10 8.36 -2.13
CA ALA A 31 1.86 6.95 -2.42
C ALA A 31 1.78 6.69 -3.94
N LEU A 32 1.11 7.54 -4.69
CA LEU A 32 1.01 7.44 -6.15
C LEU A 32 2.38 7.60 -6.81
N ILE A 33 3.16 8.60 -6.38
CA ILE A 33 4.52 8.81 -6.89
C ILE A 33 5.42 7.62 -6.51
N CYS A 34 5.31 7.11 -5.29
CA CYS A 34 6.03 5.91 -4.86
C CYS A 34 5.67 4.71 -5.75
N GLY A 35 4.38 4.45 -5.96
CA GLY A 35 3.88 3.36 -6.80
C GLY A 35 4.36 3.48 -8.25
N PHE A 36 4.40 4.70 -8.79
CA PHE A 36 4.95 4.97 -10.12
C PHE A 36 6.43 4.59 -10.21
N PHE A 37 7.25 4.99 -9.24
CA PHE A 37 8.67 4.62 -9.24
C PHE A 37 8.91 3.14 -8.96
N ILE A 38 8.08 2.48 -8.14
CA ILE A 38 8.09 1.01 -7.99
C ILE A 38 7.82 0.35 -9.34
N GLY A 39 6.82 0.81 -10.10
CA GLY A 39 6.51 0.25 -11.42
C GLY A 39 7.67 0.39 -12.41
N ILE A 40 8.38 1.52 -12.38
CA ILE A 40 9.55 1.77 -13.22
C ILE A 40 10.77 0.94 -12.78
N GLY A 41 10.97 0.81 -11.47
CA GLY A 41 12.14 0.19 -10.85
C GLY A 41 11.95 -1.27 -10.46
N ALA A 42 10.84 -1.92 -10.86
CA ALA A 42 10.50 -3.27 -10.44
C ALA A 42 11.54 -4.29 -10.91
N ASN A 43 12.06 -4.11 -12.13
CA ASN A 43 13.06 -4.99 -12.72
C ASN A 43 14.29 -4.20 -13.18
N LYS A 44 15.45 -4.87 -13.17
CA LYS A 44 16.71 -4.27 -13.63
C LYS A 44 16.65 -3.85 -15.10
N SER A 45 15.99 -4.63 -15.96
CA SER A 45 15.83 -4.31 -17.38
C SER A 45 15.12 -2.98 -17.59
N ASP A 46 14.04 -2.76 -16.85
CA ASP A 46 13.22 -1.55 -16.95
C ASP A 46 14.02 -0.35 -16.43
N LEU A 47 14.73 -0.53 -15.32
CA LEU A 47 15.59 0.50 -14.75
C LEU A 47 16.74 0.92 -15.70
N VAL A 48 17.34 -0.04 -16.41
CA VAL A 48 18.35 0.24 -17.44
C VAL A 48 17.72 1.01 -18.60
N LEU A 49 16.59 0.54 -19.13
CA LEU A 49 15.86 1.22 -20.20
C LEU A 49 15.57 2.68 -19.86
N TRP A 50 15.01 2.94 -18.67
CA TRP A 50 14.69 4.30 -18.23
C TRP A 50 15.95 5.16 -17.99
N SER A 51 17.07 4.55 -17.62
CA SER A 51 18.36 5.26 -17.52
C SER A 51 18.93 5.67 -18.87
N GLU A 52 18.66 4.91 -19.93
CA GLU A 52 19.06 5.28 -21.29
C GLU A 52 18.14 6.37 -21.87
N VAL A 53 16.84 6.32 -21.57
CA VAL A 53 15.84 7.29 -22.06
C VAL A 53 15.96 8.65 -21.37
N ILE A 54 16.16 8.67 -20.06
CA ILE A 54 16.19 9.92 -19.27
C ILE A 54 17.63 10.43 -19.17
N HIS A 55 18.48 9.70 -18.47
CA HIS A 55 19.90 9.97 -18.25
C HIS A 55 20.52 8.84 -17.40
N PRO A 56 21.80 8.46 -17.58
CA PRO A 56 22.46 7.44 -16.77
C PRO A 56 22.32 7.53 -15.23
N TRP A 57 22.15 8.72 -14.66
CA TRP A 57 21.98 8.87 -13.20
C TRP A 57 20.62 8.37 -12.71
N ALA A 58 19.62 8.25 -13.59
CA ALA A 58 18.29 7.76 -13.25
C ALA A 58 18.32 6.33 -12.69
N PHE A 59 19.29 5.51 -13.12
CA PHE A 59 19.51 4.16 -12.57
C PHE A 59 19.65 4.17 -11.04
N TYR A 60 20.33 5.17 -10.49
CA TYR A 60 20.51 5.30 -9.03
C TYR A 60 19.42 6.17 -8.38
N ALA A 61 18.92 7.18 -9.10
CA ALA A 61 17.93 8.08 -8.54
C ALA A 61 16.54 7.49 -8.42
N ILE A 62 16.08 6.65 -9.35
CA ILE A 62 14.74 6.04 -9.28
C ILE A 62 14.59 5.20 -7.99
N PRO A 63 15.51 4.29 -7.63
CA PRO A 63 15.45 3.58 -6.36
C PRO A 63 15.51 4.51 -5.14
N LEU A 64 16.38 5.53 -5.18
CA LEU A 64 16.50 6.50 -4.08
C LEU A 64 15.21 7.30 -3.87
N LEU A 65 14.61 7.79 -4.96
CA LEU A 65 13.32 8.49 -4.93
C LEU A 65 12.21 7.57 -4.44
N THR A 66 12.20 6.30 -4.87
CA THR A 66 11.25 5.30 -4.37
C THR A 66 11.31 5.21 -2.85
N LEU A 67 12.51 5.10 -2.27
CA LEU A 67 12.69 5.04 -0.82
C LEU A 67 12.24 6.35 -0.12
N ILE A 68 12.57 7.51 -0.68
CA ILE A 68 12.14 8.80 -0.13
C ILE A 68 10.61 8.92 -0.11
N PHE A 69 9.94 8.62 -1.23
CA PHE A 69 8.48 8.70 -1.32
C PHE A 69 7.79 7.62 -0.49
N LEU A 70 8.40 6.44 -0.33
CA LEU A 70 7.92 5.41 0.59
C LEU A 70 7.92 5.91 2.04
N LEU A 71 9.05 6.49 2.49
CA LEU A 71 9.17 7.04 3.84
C LEU A 71 8.21 8.20 4.09
N LEU A 72 8.03 9.08 3.10
CA LEU A 72 7.04 10.16 3.18
C LEU A 72 5.61 9.63 3.28
N THR A 73 5.28 8.60 2.50
CA THR A 73 3.97 7.94 2.54
C THR A 73 3.71 7.33 3.90
N ILE A 74 4.68 6.59 4.46
CA ILE A 74 4.58 6.01 5.81
C ILE A 74 4.40 7.12 6.85
N LYS A 75 5.19 8.19 6.76
CA LYS A 75 5.08 9.33 7.68
C LYS A 75 3.68 9.93 7.66
N TYR A 76 3.16 10.30 6.49
CA TYR A 76 1.83 10.92 6.40
C TYR A 76 0.70 9.96 6.75
N SER A 77 0.86 8.66 6.46
CA SER A 77 -0.07 7.62 6.90
C SER A 77 -0.12 7.52 8.42
N PHE A 78 1.04 7.56 9.09
CA PHE A 78 1.12 7.53 10.55
C PHE A 78 0.59 8.82 11.19
N ASP A 79 0.92 9.98 10.63
CA ASP A 79 0.38 11.28 11.08
C ASP A 79 -1.15 11.29 11.00
N LEU A 80 -1.72 10.73 9.93
CA LEU A 80 -3.17 10.59 9.78
C LEU A 80 -3.73 9.61 10.83
N TYR A 81 -3.12 8.43 10.98
CA TYR A 81 -3.53 7.37 11.92
C TYR A 81 -3.68 7.88 13.36
N VAL A 82 -2.69 8.61 13.88
CA VAL A 82 -2.70 9.11 15.27
C VAL A 82 -3.80 10.14 15.51
N ARG A 83 -4.23 10.87 14.46
CA ARG A 83 -5.27 11.91 14.53
C ARG A 83 -6.68 11.38 14.37
N GLN A 84 -6.84 10.12 13.95
CA GLN A 84 -8.17 9.52 13.76
C GLN A 84 -8.74 8.95 15.07
N ASP A 85 -10.03 8.64 15.03
CA ASP A 85 -10.74 8.04 16.15
C ASP A 85 -10.30 6.58 16.40
N GLU A 86 -10.79 6.00 17.50
CA GLU A 86 -10.46 4.62 17.88
C GLU A 86 -10.95 3.60 16.85
N LEU A 87 -12.11 3.83 16.24
CA LEU A 87 -12.69 2.92 15.27
C LEU A 87 -11.86 2.86 13.99
N PHE A 88 -11.40 4.01 13.49
CA PHE A 88 -10.48 4.07 12.35
C PHE A 88 -9.16 3.39 12.65
N ARG A 89 -8.58 3.62 13.83
CA ARG A 89 -7.32 2.98 14.22
C ARG A 89 -7.47 1.46 14.25
N LYS A 90 -8.56 0.93 14.84
CA LYS A 90 -8.88 -0.50 14.80
C LYS A 90 -9.07 -1.03 13.37
N TYR A 91 -9.74 -0.28 12.50
CA TYR A 91 -9.89 -0.66 11.09
C TYR A 91 -8.53 -0.75 10.38
N HIS A 92 -7.68 0.27 10.57
CA HIS A 92 -6.34 0.33 9.99
C HIS A 92 -5.45 -0.81 10.50
N ASP A 93 -5.44 -1.05 11.82
CA ASP A 93 -4.66 -2.12 12.44
C ASP A 93 -5.12 -3.51 11.96
N PHE A 94 -6.44 -3.69 11.86
CA PHE A 94 -7.01 -4.93 11.32
C PHE A 94 -6.65 -5.12 9.84
N SER A 95 -6.68 -4.05 9.05
CA SER A 95 -6.26 -4.08 7.64
C SER A 95 -4.78 -4.43 7.50
N MET A 96 -3.90 -3.86 8.34
CA MET A 96 -2.47 -4.16 8.31
C MET A 96 -2.18 -5.60 8.73
N MET A 97 -2.83 -6.07 9.80
CA MET A 97 -2.72 -7.46 10.27
C MET A 97 -3.19 -8.45 9.21
N SER A 98 -4.37 -8.22 8.61
CA SER A 98 -4.91 -9.09 7.57
C SER A 98 -4.09 -9.06 6.29
N GLY A 99 -3.49 -7.92 5.94
CA GLY A 99 -2.51 -7.84 4.86
C GLY A 99 -1.29 -8.71 5.11
N PHE A 100 -0.70 -8.62 6.30
CA PHE A 100 0.42 -9.48 6.69
C PHE A 100 0.05 -10.98 6.69
N MET A 101 -1.15 -11.32 7.16
CA MET A 101 -1.67 -12.69 7.08
C MET A 101 -1.84 -13.16 5.63
N GLY A 102 -2.33 -12.30 4.75
CA GLY A 102 -2.44 -12.60 3.31
C GLY A 102 -1.08 -12.81 2.66
N PHE A 103 -0.10 -11.95 2.95
CA PHE A 103 1.28 -12.14 2.54
C PHE A 103 1.81 -13.50 3.00
N ALA A 104 1.61 -13.88 4.26
CA ALA A 104 2.11 -15.15 4.78
C ALA A 104 1.41 -16.36 4.15
N VAL A 105 0.06 -16.39 4.16
CA VAL A 105 -0.72 -17.54 3.69
C VAL A 105 -0.65 -17.67 2.18
N PHE A 106 -1.00 -16.63 1.44
CA PHE A 106 -0.98 -16.68 -0.03
C PHE A 106 0.44 -16.65 -0.59
N GLY A 107 1.39 -15.98 0.08
CA GLY A 107 2.79 -16.00 -0.33
C GLY A 107 3.42 -17.39 -0.21
N ILE A 108 3.11 -18.16 0.84
CA ILE A 108 3.56 -19.56 0.94
C ILE A 108 2.94 -20.41 -0.17
N ILE A 109 1.64 -20.27 -0.42
CA ILE A 109 0.95 -20.99 -1.52
C ILE A 109 1.58 -20.63 -2.86
N LEU A 110 1.82 -19.34 -3.12
CA LEU A 110 2.44 -18.85 -4.33
C LEU A 110 3.86 -19.41 -4.51
N HIS A 111 4.67 -19.40 -3.45
CA HIS A 111 6.02 -19.95 -3.46
C HIS A 111 6.03 -21.44 -3.82
N PHE A 112 5.18 -22.26 -3.18
CA PHE A 112 5.13 -23.68 -3.52
C PHE A 112 4.60 -23.91 -4.94
N THR A 113 3.60 -23.14 -5.37
CA THR A 113 3.05 -23.24 -6.73
C THR A 113 4.13 -22.89 -7.77
N SER A 114 4.96 -21.89 -7.48
CA SER A 114 5.99 -21.43 -8.41
C SER A 114 7.05 -22.48 -8.70
N VAL A 115 7.35 -23.35 -7.71
CA VAL A 115 8.25 -24.50 -7.88
C VAL A 115 7.74 -25.49 -8.93
N TYR A 116 6.42 -25.69 -9.02
CA TYR A 116 5.82 -26.66 -9.95
C TYR A 116 5.48 -26.08 -11.33
N VAL A 117 5.37 -24.76 -11.45
CA VAL A 117 4.90 -24.07 -12.67
C VAL A 117 6.04 -23.32 -13.38
N GLU A 118 7.28 -23.42 -12.89
CA GLU A 118 8.47 -22.70 -13.42
C GLU A 118 8.26 -21.18 -13.53
N PHE A 119 7.43 -20.63 -12.62
CA PHE A 119 7.16 -19.19 -12.54
C PHE A 119 8.15 -18.53 -11.58
N GLU A 120 8.83 -17.48 -12.01
CA GLU A 120 9.74 -16.72 -11.13
C GLU A 120 8.96 -15.65 -10.36
N VAL A 121 8.70 -15.91 -9.08
CA VAL A 121 7.95 -15.00 -8.21
C VAL A 121 8.76 -13.73 -7.96
N GLN A 122 8.19 -12.59 -8.31
CA GLN A 122 8.75 -11.27 -8.07
C GLN A 122 8.25 -10.72 -6.74
N TRP A 123 8.96 -9.72 -6.21
CA TRP A 123 8.54 -9.05 -4.98
C TRP A 123 7.11 -8.47 -5.05
N ILE A 124 6.70 -7.99 -6.23
CA ILE A 124 5.36 -7.42 -6.44
C ILE A 124 4.25 -8.46 -6.26
N ASP A 125 4.51 -9.73 -6.53
CA ASP A 125 3.51 -10.79 -6.40
C ASP A 125 3.21 -11.05 -4.92
N TYR A 126 4.22 -10.96 -4.05
CA TYR A 126 4.02 -11.02 -2.61
C TYR A 126 3.29 -9.77 -2.07
N LEU A 127 3.52 -8.59 -2.65
CA LEU A 127 2.73 -7.40 -2.34
C LEU A 127 1.25 -7.60 -2.70
N LEU A 128 0.96 -8.21 -3.85
CA LEU A 128 -0.40 -8.56 -4.25
C LEU A 128 -1.05 -9.55 -3.28
N CYS A 129 -0.31 -10.56 -2.80
CA CYS A 129 -0.77 -11.47 -1.75
C CYS A 129 -1.21 -10.71 -0.48
N SER A 130 -0.45 -9.69 -0.09
CA SER A 130 -0.82 -8.80 1.02
C SER A 130 -2.13 -8.04 0.74
N ILE A 131 -2.26 -7.45 -0.45
CA ILE A 131 -3.47 -6.71 -0.85
C ILE A 131 -4.71 -7.61 -0.82
N VAL A 132 -4.62 -8.85 -1.30
CA VAL A 132 -5.71 -9.82 -1.21
C VAL A 132 -6.10 -10.08 0.24
N GLY A 133 -5.12 -10.26 1.13
CA GLY A 133 -5.34 -10.38 2.57
C GLY A 133 -6.05 -9.18 3.18
N MET A 134 -5.62 -7.96 2.82
CA MET A 134 -6.26 -6.72 3.27
C MET A 134 -7.73 -6.66 2.85
N VAL A 135 -8.04 -6.99 1.59
CA VAL A 135 -9.44 -6.99 1.09
C VAL A 135 -10.30 -7.98 1.86
N ILE A 136 -9.82 -9.22 2.04
CA ILE A 136 -10.54 -10.24 2.81
C ILE A 136 -10.76 -9.79 4.26
N GLY A 137 -9.73 -9.23 4.89
CA GLY A 137 -9.80 -8.70 6.24
C GLY A 137 -10.82 -7.57 6.36
N GLN A 138 -10.79 -6.60 5.46
CA GLN A 138 -11.73 -5.48 5.46
C GLN A 138 -13.18 -5.95 5.29
N LEU A 139 -13.44 -6.94 4.44
CA LEU A 139 -14.77 -7.56 4.30
C LEU A 139 -15.23 -8.26 5.59
N TYR A 140 -14.32 -8.94 6.30
CA TYR A 140 -14.64 -9.57 7.58
C TYR A 140 -14.89 -8.53 8.69
N PHE A 141 -14.04 -7.51 8.79
CA PHE A 141 -14.21 -6.40 9.72
C PHE A 141 -15.56 -5.73 9.53
N TYR A 142 -15.94 -5.47 8.28
CA TYR A 142 -17.24 -4.91 7.93
C TYR A 142 -18.39 -5.76 8.50
N LYS A 143 -18.40 -7.06 8.19
CA LYS A 143 -19.44 -7.98 8.68
C LYS A 143 -19.53 -8.08 10.20
N LYS A 144 -18.42 -7.88 10.91
CA LYS A 144 -18.37 -8.05 12.37
C LYS A 144 -18.72 -6.79 13.17
N PHE A 145 -18.37 -5.62 12.66
CA PHE A 145 -18.47 -4.36 13.42
C PHE A 145 -19.56 -3.42 12.91
N TYR A 146 -20.17 -3.69 11.74
CA TYR A 146 -21.18 -2.81 11.13
C TYR A 146 -22.46 -3.50 10.67
N GLN A 147 -22.46 -4.83 10.53
CA GLN A 147 -23.68 -5.64 10.44
C GLN A 147 -24.00 -6.21 11.83
#